data_AF-B6Q7K4-F1
#
_entry.id   AF-B6Q7K4-F1
#
_cell.length_a   1.000
_cell.length_b   1.000
_cell.length_c   1.000
_cell.angle_alpha   90.00
_cell.angle_beta   90.00
_cell.angle_gamma   90.00
#
_symmetry.space_group_name_H-M   'P 1'
#
loop_
_entity.id
_entity.type
_entity.pdbx_description
1 polymer ?
#
loop_
_entity_poly.entity_id
_entity_poly.type
_entity_poly.pdbx_seq_one_letter_code
_entity_poly.pdbx_strand_id
1 'polypeptide(L)'
;MPGSPRLRNATWLHPLRGIVYFASRPFLWPLLRGRLLPIFLLSGFIYTLLFFFTYLPQVAFLAIFQGHSAWVNGAFLVLGEGSAIVALLFEAFFVDETLVDVFDAVLINEGFEEMVNRERVIYPDGANPVQRLGKPTTSAVYAPFSFRQIIEFIFLLPLNFVPVAGVPMFLILTGYRAGPFHHWRYFQLLGFTKDKRKRFVRNRQLKYTAWVL
;
A
#
# COMPACT_ATOMS: atom_id res chain seq x y z
N MET A 1 15.05 24.85 19.38
CA MET A 1 14.07 25.93 19.16
C MET A 1 12.67 25.34 19.13
N PRO A 2 11.73 25.77 19.99
CA PRO A 2 10.41 25.14 20.08
C PRO A 2 9.48 25.72 19.01
N GLY A 3 9.31 25.00 17.91
CA GLY A 3 8.36 25.35 16.85
C GLY A 3 6.90 25.24 17.32
N SER A 4 6.10 26.22 16.90
CA SER A 4 4.72 26.50 17.32
C SER A 4 3.75 25.28 17.34
N PRO A 5 2.81 25.18 18.31
CA PRO A 5 1.93 24.02 18.53
C PRO A 5 0.93 23.67 17.41
N ARG A 6 0.70 24.56 16.43
CA ARG A 6 -0.39 24.40 15.44
C ARG A 6 -0.06 23.44 14.29
N LEU A 7 1.22 23.12 14.06
CA LEU A 7 1.66 22.20 12.99
C LEU A 7 1.78 20.72 13.44
N ARG A 8 1.46 20.43 14.71
CA ARG A 8 1.46 19.05 15.25
C ARG A 8 0.19 18.26 14.92
N ASN A 9 -0.91 18.93 14.55
CA ASN A 9 -2.23 18.29 14.36
C ASN A 9 -2.65 18.11 12.88
N ALA A 10 -1.75 18.36 11.94
CA ALA A 10 -2.00 18.14 10.53
C ALA A 10 -1.78 16.67 10.17
N THR A 11 -2.79 15.84 10.47
CA THR A 11 -2.78 14.40 10.19
C THR A 11 -2.51 14.10 8.70
N TRP A 12 -2.86 15.02 7.80
CA TRP A 12 -2.63 14.92 6.35
C TRP A 12 -1.14 15.00 5.94
N LEU A 13 -0.26 15.56 6.77
CA LEU A 13 1.18 15.67 6.47
C LEU A 13 1.96 14.38 6.80
N HIS A 14 1.34 13.40 7.45
CA HIS A 14 2.04 12.18 7.88
C HIS A 14 2.66 11.35 6.74
N PRO A 15 2.00 11.13 5.59
CA PRO A 15 2.61 10.40 4.48
C PRO A 15 3.89 11.08 3.96
N LEU A 16 3.85 12.40 3.78
CA LEU A 16 5.01 13.18 3.34
C LEU A 16 6.16 13.11 4.35
N ARG A 17 5.84 13.22 5.65
CA ARG A 17 6.83 13.02 6.72
C ARG A 17 7.42 11.61 6.68
N GLY A 18 6.62 10.59 6.37
CA GLY A 18 7.07 9.21 6.19
C GLY A 18 8.06 9.07 5.03
N ILE A 19 7.79 9.69 3.88
CA ILE A 19 8.69 9.68 2.72
C ILE A 19 10.01 10.35 3.07
N VAL A 20 9.97 11.54 3.67
CA VAL A 20 11.19 12.26 4.08
C VAL A 20 11.98 11.45 5.11
N TYR A 21 11.29 10.83 6.08
CA TYR A 21 11.91 9.96 7.07
C TYR A 21 12.60 8.77 6.41
N PHE A 22 11.92 8.07 5.49
CA PHE A 22 12.46 6.94 4.75
C PHE A 22 13.70 7.34 3.93
N ALA A 23 13.61 8.46 3.20
CA ALA A 23 14.71 8.98 2.40
C ALA A 23 15.92 9.38 3.27
N SER A 24 15.68 9.91 4.48
CA SER A 24 16.73 10.36 5.38
C SER A 24 17.39 9.24 6.20
N ARG A 25 16.89 7.99 6.13
CA ARG A 25 17.34 6.86 6.94
C ARG A 25 17.86 5.71 6.07
N PRO A 26 19.18 5.65 5.80
CA PRO A 26 19.77 4.64 4.90
C PRO A 26 19.54 3.19 5.31
N PHE A 27 19.33 2.91 6.60
CA PHE A 27 19.10 1.55 7.10
C PHE A 27 17.82 0.92 6.53
N LEU A 28 16.87 1.71 6.03
CA LEU A 28 15.63 1.23 5.41
C LEU A 28 15.79 0.90 3.91
N TRP A 29 16.82 1.42 3.24
CA TRP A 29 17.00 1.26 1.80
C TRP A 29 17.24 -0.18 1.35
N PRO A 30 17.91 -1.06 2.11
CA PRO A 30 18.02 -2.48 1.76
C PRO A 30 16.66 -3.16 1.59
N LEU A 31 15.67 -2.80 2.41
CA LEU A 31 14.31 -3.35 2.33
C LEU A 31 13.64 -2.99 0.99
N LEU A 32 13.80 -1.73 0.54
CA LEU A 32 13.31 -1.30 -0.77
C LEU A 32 14.05 -1.98 -1.91
N ARG A 33 15.39 -2.00 -1.86
CA ARG A 33 16.22 -2.61 -2.92
C ARG A 33 15.93 -4.09 -3.10
N GLY A 34 15.66 -4.82 -2.00
CA GLY A 34 15.26 -6.22 -2.04
C GLY A 34 13.98 -6.49 -2.85
N ARG A 35 13.16 -5.47 -3.09
CA ARG A 35 11.89 -5.59 -3.86
C ARG A 35 11.95 -5.02 -5.27
N LEU A 36 12.98 -4.24 -5.61
CA LEU A 36 13.15 -3.66 -6.96
C LEU A 36 13.35 -4.72 -8.05
N LEU A 37 14.14 -5.75 -7.77
CA LEU A 37 14.35 -6.83 -8.74
C LEU A 37 13.07 -7.69 -8.92
N PRO A 38 12.40 -8.15 -7.86
CA PRO A 38 11.11 -8.85 -7.98
C PRO A 38 10.05 -8.05 -8.75
N ILE A 39 9.86 -6.76 -8.46
CA ILE A 39 8.86 -5.95 -9.18
C ILE A 39 9.24 -5.76 -10.65
N PHE A 40 10.52 -5.56 -10.95
CA PHE A 40 10.99 -5.44 -12.33
C PHE A 40 10.72 -6.74 -13.11
N LEU A 41 11.10 -7.89 -12.58
CA LEU A 41 10.87 -9.18 -13.20
C LEU A 41 9.38 -9.50 -13.36
N LEU A 42 8.58 -9.25 -12.33
CA LEU A 42 7.12 -9.40 -12.37
C LEU A 42 6.52 -8.51 -13.46
N SER A 43 6.89 -7.24 -13.50
CA SER A 43 6.37 -6.30 -14.50
C SER A 43 6.75 -6.71 -15.93
N GLY A 44 8.02 -7.10 -16.15
CA GLY A 44 8.47 -7.56 -17.46
C GLY A 44 7.73 -8.83 -17.92
N PHE A 45 7.53 -9.78 -17.01
CA PHE A 45 6.78 -11.00 -17.30
C PHE A 45 5.31 -10.70 -17.67
N ILE A 46 4.61 -9.91 -16.86
CA ILE A 46 3.21 -9.55 -17.10
C ILE A 46 3.04 -8.76 -18.40
N TYR A 47 3.87 -7.74 -18.63
CA TYR A 47 3.79 -6.96 -19.87
C TYR A 47 4.12 -7.80 -21.10
N THR A 48 5.08 -8.72 -21.02
CA THR A 48 5.37 -9.63 -22.15
C THR A 48 4.14 -10.45 -22.51
N LEU A 49 3.44 -11.02 -21.52
CA LEU A 49 2.22 -11.79 -21.75
C LEU A 49 1.10 -10.92 -22.33
N LEU A 50 0.84 -9.75 -21.76
CA LEU A 50 -0.24 -8.88 -22.24
C LEU A 50 0.05 -8.37 -23.67
N PHE A 51 1.26 -7.89 -23.94
CA PHE A 51 1.60 -7.45 -25.29
C PHE A 51 1.57 -8.60 -26.31
N PHE A 52 1.89 -9.83 -25.91
CA PHE A 52 1.81 -10.98 -26.80
C PHE A 52 0.37 -11.43 -27.07
N PHE A 53 -0.47 -11.51 -26.03
CA PHE A 53 -1.81 -12.12 -26.13
C PHE A 53 -2.95 -11.11 -26.33
N THR A 54 -2.86 -9.90 -25.78
CA THR A 54 -4.00 -8.96 -25.74
C THR A 54 -3.83 -7.76 -26.66
N TYR A 55 -2.60 -7.30 -26.92
CA TYR A 55 -2.36 -6.08 -27.70
C TYR A 55 -2.98 -6.14 -29.10
N LEU A 56 -2.66 -7.16 -29.92
CA LEU A 56 -3.19 -7.25 -31.28
C LEU A 56 -4.73 -7.38 -31.31
N PRO A 57 -5.37 -8.26 -30.49
CA PRO A 57 -6.82 -8.29 -30.38
C PRO A 57 -7.44 -6.94 -29.95
N GLN A 58 -6.84 -6.24 -28.98
CA GLN A 58 -7.34 -4.94 -28.52
C GLN A 58 -7.21 -3.86 -29.58
N VAL A 59 -6.08 -3.81 -30.30
CA VAL A 59 -5.88 -2.87 -31.42
C VAL A 59 -6.89 -3.16 -32.54
N ALA A 60 -7.13 -4.43 -32.87
CA ALA A 60 -8.11 -4.81 -33.87
C ALA A 60 -9.52 -4.36 -33.49
N PHE A 61 -9.92 -4.53 -32.23
CA PHE A 61 -11.20 -4.05 -31.72
C PHE A 61 -11.30 -2.52 -31.76
N LEU A 62 -10.27 -1.81 -31.28
CA LEU A 62 -10.26 -0.35 -31.27
C LEU A 62 -10.23 0.26 -32.68
N ALA A 63 -9.61 -0.43 -33.64
CA ALA A 63 -9.53 0.02 -35.03
C ALA A 63 -10.92 0.17 -35.68
N ILE A 64 -11.92 -0.59 -35.22
CA ILE A 64 -13.32 -0.49 -35.66
C ILE A 64 -13.90 0.91 -35.39
N PHE A 65 -13.51 1.53 -34.27
CA PHE A 65 -14.07 2.80 -33.82
C PHE A 65 -13.13 4.00 -34.05
N GLN A 66 -11.82 3.77 -34.00
CA GLN A 66 -10.81 4.83 -33.90
C GLN A 66 -9.84 4.85 -35.09
N GLY A 67 -9.89 3.85 -35.97
CA GLY A 67 -9.05 3.75 -37.15
C GLY A 67 -7.55 3.80 -36.82
N HIS A 68 -6.83 4.76 -37.41
CA HIS A 68 -5.37 4.84 -37.33
C HIS A 68 -4.80 5.12 -35.93
N SER A 69 -5.56 5.67 -34.99
CA SER A 69 -5.06 5.90 -33.61
C SER A 69 -5.17 4.66 -32.71
N ALA A 70 -5.79 3.58 -33.20
CA ALA A 70 -6.07 2.39 -32.41
C ALA A 70 -4.83 1.69 -31.86
N TRP A 71 -3.69 1.72 -32.58
CA TRP A 71 -2.45 1.12 -32.11
C TRP A 71 -1.89 1.85 -30.88
N VAL A 72 -1.96 3.19 -30.86
CA VAL A 72 -1.53 4.00 -29.71
C VAL A 72 -2.47 3.77 -28.52
N ASN A 73 -3.77 3.83 -28.75
CA ASN A 73 -4.77 3.63 -27.70
C ASN A 73 -4.74 2.21 -27.14
N GLY A 74 -4.52 1.21 -27.99
CA GLY A 74 -4.30 -0.18 -27.56
C GLY A 74 -3.05 -0.32 -26.69
N ALA A 75 -1.96 0.37 -27.01
CA ALA A 75 -0.76 0.35 -26.17
C ALA A 75 -1.01 0.96 -24.79
N PHE A 76 -1.71 2.10 -24.70
CA PHE A 76 -2.09 2.69 -23.42
C PHE A 76 -3.02 1.79 -22.61
N LEU A 77 -3.94 1.08 -23.27
CA LEU A 77 -4.85 0.16 -22.63
C LEU A 77 -4.09 -1.03 -22.01
N VAL A 78 -3.19 -1.68 -22.78
CA VAL A 78 -2.30 -2.75 -22.26
C VAL A 78 -1.44 -2.24 -21.11
N LEU A 79 -0.86 -1.04 -21.25
CA LEU A 79 -0.04 -0.43 -20.19
C LEU A 79 -0.83 -0.22 -18.91
N GLY A 80 -2.08 0.27 -19.03
CA GLY A 80 -3.01 0.49 -17.93
C GLY A 80 -3.41 -0.81 -17.25
N GLU A 81 -3.89 -1.80 -18.00
CA GLU A 81 -4.26 -3.13 -17.48
C GLU A 81 -3.07 -3.80 -16.79
N GLY A 82 -1.91 -3.79 -17.43
CA GLY A 82 -0.69 -4.35 -16.87
C GLY A 82 -0.27 -3.65 -15.58
N SER A 83 -0.43 -2.33 -15.49
CA SER A 83 -0.09 -1.60 -14.26
C SER A 83 -0.97 -2.02 -13.09
N ALA A 84 -2.27 -2.24 -13.32
CA ALA A 84 -3.22 -2.69 -12.31
C ALA A 84 -2.92 -4.13 -11.86
N ILE A 85 -2.63 -5.03 -12.80
CA ILE A 85 -2.27 -6.42 -12.51
C ILE A 85 -0.95 -6.49 -11.74
N VAL A 86 0.08 -5.77 -12.19
CA VAL A 86 1.38 -5.71 -11.52
C VAL A 86 1.24 -5.16 -10.11
N ALA A 87 0.48 -4.07 -9.92
CA ALA A 87 0.24 -3.50 -8.60
C ALA A 87 -0.43 -4.53 -7.67
N LEU A 88 -1.49 -5.19 -8.14
CA LEU A 88 -2.22 -6.20 -7.37
C LEU A 88 -1.33 -7.38 -6.98
N LEU A 89 -0.57 -7.93 -7.92
CA LEU A 89 0.32 -9.06 -7.67
C LEU A 89 1.51 -8.67 -6.79
N PHE A 90 2.08 -7.48 -6.99
CA PHE A 90 3.17 -6.98 -6.17
C PHE A 90 2.73 -6.79 -4.72
N GLU A 91 1.55 -6.19 -4.52
CA GLU A 91 0.95 -6.03 -3.20
C GLU A 91 0.70 -7.39 -2.53
N ALA A 92 0.06 -8.32 -3.25
CA ALA A 92 -0.32 -9.63 -2.72
C ALA A 92 0.86 -10.53 -2.34
N PHE A 93 1.97 -10.48 -3.10
CA PHE A 93 3.06 -11.45 -2.94
C PHE A 93 4.36 -10.88 -2.38
N PHE A 94 4.62 -9.56 -2.48
CA PHE A 94 5.96 -9.01 -2.23
C PHE A 94 6.00 -7.85 -1.23
N VAL A 95 4.88 -7.16 -1.00
CA VAL A 95 4.87 -5.93 -0.20
C VAL A 95 4.62 -6.20 1.28
N ASP A 96 3.72 -7.13 1.62
CA ASP A 96 3.22 -7.31 3.00
C ASP A 96 4.34 -7.50 4.04
N GLU A 97 5.24 -8.47 3.84
CA GLU A 97 6.34 -8.73 4.78
C GLU A 97 7.31 -7.55 4.89
N THR A 98 7.58 -6.87 3.77
CA THR A 98 8.49 -5.72 3.75
C THR A 98 7.91 -4.54 4.50
N LEU A 99 6.59 -4.32 4.43
CA LEU A 99 5.94 -3.27 5.19
C LEU A 99 5.98 -3.55 6.68
N VAL A 100 5.86 -4.83 7.08
CA VAL A 100 6.09 -5.24 8.48
C VAL A 100 7.53 -4.93 8.89
N ASP A 101 8.52 -5.31 8.08
CA ASP A 101 9.94 -5.03 8.37
C ASP A 101 10.23 -3.53 8.50
N VAL A 102 9.69 -2.71 7.59
CA VAL A 102 9.84 -1.25 7.66
C VAL A 102 9.19 -0.71 8.94
N PHE A 103 7.97 -1.14 9.26
CA PHE A 103 7.25 -0.68 10.43
C PHE A 103 7.97 -1.04 11.73
N ASP A 104 8.37 -2.30 11.88
CA ASP A 104 9.07 -2.81 13.06
C ASP A 104 10.45 -2.14 13.21
N ALA A 105 11.20 -1.96 12.11
CA ALA A 105 12.49 -1.27 12.13
C ALA A 105 12.36 0.20 12.56
N VAL A 106 11.29 0.88 12.14
CA VAL A 106 11.00 2.26 12.58
C VAL A 106 10.69 2.28 14.07
N LEU A 107 9.88 1.34 14.58
CA LEU A 107 9.58 1.27 16.02
C LEU A 107 10.82 1.02 16.86
N ILE A 108 11.72 0.11 16.43
CA ILE A 108 13.01 -0.11 17.11
C ILE A 108 13.84 1.17 17.09
N ASN A 109 13.92 1.88 15.96
CA ASN A 109 14.66 3.13 15.86
C ASN A 109 14.12 4.23 16.79
N GLU A 110 12.80 4.26 17.02
CA GLU A 110 12.14 5.24 17.89
C GLU A 110 12.10 4.79 19.37
N GLY A 111 12.72 3.66 19.73
CA GLY A 111 12.85 3.18 21.11
C GLY A 111 11.68 2.32 21.60
N PHE A 112 10.77 1.89 20.73
CA PHE A 112 9.62 1.03 21.06
C PHE A 112 9.93 -0.47 20.89
N GLU A 113 11.16 -0.87 21.22
CA GLU A 113 11.66 -2.23 21.02
C GLU A 113 10.84 -3.28 21.80
N GLU A 114 10.41 -2.96 23.02
CA GLU A 114 9.60 -3.85 23.85
C GLU A 114 8.26 -4.24 23.21
N MET A 115 7.70 -3.39 22.34
CA MET A 115 6.47 -3.70 21.62
C MET A 115 6.73 -4.71 20.51
N VAL A 116 7.85 -4.56 19.79
CA VAL A 116 8.22 -5.43 18.67
C VAL A 116 8.66 -6.82 19.18
N ASN A 117 9.37 -6.87 20.30
CA ASN A 117 9.91 -8.11 20.87
C ASN A 117 8.83 -9.15 21.24
N ARG A 118 7.56 -8.72 21.38
CA ARG A 118 6.42 -9.62 21.63
C ARG A 118 6.02 -10.45 20.42
N GLU A 119 6.23 -9.92 19.21
CA GLU A 119 5.73 -10.48 17.95
C GLU A 119 6.88 -10.93 17.01
N ARG A 120 8.14 -10.71 17.42
CA ARG A 120 9.33 -11.01 16.63
C ARG A 120 10.57 -11.12 17.50
N VAL A 121 11.50 -12.01 17.12
CA VAL A 121 12.82 -12.10 17.75
C VAL A 121 13.66 -10.87 17.37
N ILE A 122 14.32 -10.25 18.35
CA ILE A 122 15.24 -9.12 18.13
C ILE A 122 16.65 -9.56 18.44
N TYR A 123 17.57 -9.36 17.49
CA TYR A 123 18.99 -9.64 17.66
C TYR A 123 19.69 -8.41 18.27
N PRO A 124 20.27 -8.53 19.48
CA PRO A 124 20.92 -7.38 20.13
C PRO A 124 22.19 -6.93 19.40
N ASP A 125 22.86 -7.82 18.67
CA ASP A 125 24.16 -7.57 18.03
C ASP A 125 24.05 -6.89 16.64
N GLY A 126 22.84 -6.62 16.15
CA GLY A 126 22.65 -6.01 14.84
C GLY A 126 23.12 -4.55 14.80
N ALA A 127 23.94 -4.18 13.82
CA ALA A 127 24.53 -2.85 13.72
C ALA A 127 23.52 -1.73 13.37
N ASN A 128 22.32 -2.09 12.90
CA ASN A 128 21.25 -1.14 12.63
C ASN A 128 19.86 -1.76 12.89
N PRO A 129 18.78 -0.96 13.02
CA PRO A 129 17.46 -1.46 13.37
C PRO A 129 16.92 -2.58 12.46
N VAL A 130 17.22 -2.54 11.15
CA VAL A 130 16.81 -3.59 10.21
C VAL A 130 17.59 -4.89 10.42
N GLN A 131 18.89 -4.81 10.71
CA GLN A 131 19.71 -6.00 11.01
C GLN A 131 19.36 -6.63 12.36
N ARG A 132 18.78 -5.85 13.28
CA ARG A 132 18.26 -6.35 14.57
C ARG A 132 16.95 -7.11 14.42
N LEU A 133 16.27 -7.01 13.28
CA LEU A 133 15.03 -7.74 13.02
C LEU A 133 15.30 -9.22 12.73
N GLY A 134 14.88 -10.10 13.63
CA GLY A 134 14.92 -11.55 13.43
C GLY A 134 13.76 -12.09 12.58
N LYS A 135 13.44 -13.38 12.67
CA LYS A 135 12.25 -13.91 11.99
C LYS A 135 10.97 -13.56 12.80
N PRO A 136 9.87 -13.15 12.15
CA PRO A 136 8.57 -12.99 12.80
C PRO A 136 8.15 -14.30 13.48
N THR A 137 7.66 -14.23 14.72
CA THR A 137 7.14 -15.40 15.46
C THR A 137 5.64 -15.60 15.21
N THR A 138 4.96 -14.57 14.74
CA THR A 138 3.57 -14.59 14.29
C THR A 138 3.48 -14.16 12.82
N SER A 139 2.34 -14.43 12.18
CA SER A 139 2.12 -14.11 10.76
C SER A 139 2.44 -12.64 10.46
N ALA A 140 3.35 -12.42 9.51
CA ALA A 140 3.86 -11.11 9.09
C ALA A 140 2.96 -10.46 8.02
N VAL A 141 1.65 -10.43 8.28
CA VAL A 141 0.67 -9.80 7.38
C VAL A 141 0.49 -8.35 7.80
N TYR A 142 0.98 -7.42 6.97
CA TYR A 142 0.85 -5.98 7.25
C TYR A 142 -0.60 -5.52 7.09
N ALA A 143 -1.30 -6.01 6.07
CA ALA A 143 -2.74 -5.88 5.93
C ALA A 143 -3.31 -7.14 5.25
N PRO A 144 -4.32 -7.82 5.82
CA PRO A 144 -4.85 -9.02 5.19
C PRO A 144 -5.49 -8.66 3.84
N PHE A 145 -4.92 -9.24 2.78
CA PHE A 145 -5.45 -9.11 1.42
C PHE A 145 -6.95 -9.41 1.40
N SER A 146 -7.76 -8.44 0.99
CA SER A 146 -9.22 -8.59 0.95
C SER A 146 -9.71 -8.59 -0.49
N PHE A 147 -9.94 -9.79 -1.05
CA PHE A 147 -10.64 -9.94 -2.34
C PHE A 147 -11.96 -9.17 -2.37
N ARG A 148 -12.63 -9.05 -1.23
CA ARG A 148 -13.83 -8.24 -1.08
C ARG A 148 -13.59 -6.76 -1.39
N GLN A 149 -12.46 -6.18 -0.96
CA GLN A 149 -12.14 -4.78 -1.26
C GLN A 149 -11.86 -4.57 -2.75
N ILE A 150 -11.18 -5.51 -3.40
CA ILE A 150 -10.91 -5.44 -4.84
C ILE A 150 -12.23 -5.52 -5.62
N ILE A 151 -13.10 -6.46 -5.26
CA ILE A 151 -14.43 -6.58 -5.88
C ILE A 151 -15.25 -5.31 -5.63
N GLU A 152 -15.30 -4.81 -4.39
CA GLU A 152 -15.98 -3.56 -4.06
C GLU A 152 -15.40 -2.36 -4.83
N PHE A 153 -14.08 -2.29 -5.02
CA PHE A 153 -13.41 -1.26 -5.83
C PHE A 153 -13.84 -1.35 -7.29
N ILE A 154 -13.86 -2.56 -7.87
CA ILE A 154 -14.32 -2.80 -9.24
C ILE A 154 -15.79 -2.36 -9.40
N PHE A 155 -16.66 -2.68 -8.44
CA PHE A 155 -18.05 -2.24 -8.46
C PHE A 155 -18.22 -0.73 -8.24
N LEU A 156 -17.31 -0.08 -7.53
CA LEU A 156 -17.33 1.37 -7.31
C LEU A 156 -16.69 2.15 -8.46
N LEU A 157 -15.86 1.53 -9.31
CA LEU A 157 -15.21 2.20 -10.45
C LEU A 157 -16.20 2.96 -11.35
N PRO A 158 -17.37 2.39 -11.74
CA PRO A 158 -18.37 3.10 -12.53
C PRO A 158 -18.84 4.42 -11.93
N LEU A 159 -18.74 4.61 -10.62
CA LEU A 159 -19.10 5.85 -9.95
C LEU A 159 -18.28 7.04 -10.45
N ASN A 160 -17.03 6.81 -10.89
CA ASN A 160 -16.18 7.87 -11.44
C ASN A 160 -16.70 8.46 -12.77
N PHE A 161 -17.63 7.77 -13.46
CA PHE A 161 -18.26 8.32 -14.67
C PHE A 161 -19.34 9.36 -14.39
N VAL A 162 -19.75 9.55 -13.12
CA VAL A 162 -20.67 10.61 -12.72
C VAL A 162 -19.89 11.94 -12.66
N PRO A 163 -20.21 12.93 -13.52
CA PRO A 163 -19.50 14.20 -13.54
C PRO A 163 -19.61 14.92 -12.19
N VAL A 164 -18.51 15.55 -11.77
CA VAL A 164 -18.38 16.38 -10.54
C VAL A 164 -18.51 15.60 -9.22
N ALA A 165 -19.53 14.76 -9.05
CA ALA A 165 -19.82 14.05 -7.80
C ALA A 165 -19.18 12.66 -7.71
N GLY A 166 -18.84 12.05 -8.85
CA GLY A 166 -18.34 10.67 -8.93
C GLY A 166 -17.01 10.48 -8.20
N VAL A 167 -16.01 11.29 -8.53
CA VAL A 167 -14.67 11.22 -7.93
C VAL A 167 -14.70 11.48 -6.42
N PRO A 168 -15.35 12.55 -5.90
CA PRO A 168 -15.45 12.76 -4.45
C PRO A 168 -16.14 11.59 -3.72
N MET A 169 -17.26 11.08 -4.22
CA MET A 169 -17.93 9.95 -3.58
C MET A 169 -17.09 8.67 -3.63
N PHE A 170 -16.44 8.41 -4.76
CA PHE A 170 -15.57 7.25 -4.94
C PHE A 170 -14.43 7.27 -3.92
N LEU A 171 -13.76 8.42 -3.78
CA LEU A 171 -12.71 8.62 -2.80
C LEU A 171 -13.25 8.40 -1.38
N ILE A 172 -14.36 9.04 -0.99
CA ILE A 172 -14.93 8.89 0.36
C ILE A 172 -15.25 7.42 0.69
N LEU A 173 -15.90 6.70 -0.24
CA LEU A 173 -16.33 5.32 -0.03
C LEU A 173 -15.15 4.34 0.04
N THR A 174 -14.14 4.52 -0.80
CA THR A 174 -12.94 3.66 -0.81
C THR A 174 -12.01 3.98 0.36
N GLY A 175 -11.79 5.26 0.65
CA GLY A 175 -10.98 5.76 1.77
C GLY A 175 -11.48 5.33 3.15
N TYR A 176 -12.80 5.37 3.36
CA TYR A 176 -13.43 4.91 4.59
C TYR A 176 -13.09 3.44 4.93
N ARG A 177 -12.90 2.60 3.90
CA ARG A 177 -12.59 1.17 4.07
C ARG A 177 -11.10 0.89 4.15
N ALA A 178 -10.25 1.66 3.47
CA ALA A 178 -8.81 1.43 3.40
C ALA A 178 -8.05 1.84 4.69
N GLY A 179 -8.44 2.94 5.33
CA GLY A 179 -7.71 3.52 6.48
C GLY A 179 -7.43 2.53 7.64
N PRO A 180 -8.40 1.72 8.09
CA PRO A 180 -8.20 0.74 9.17
C PRO A 180 -7.22 -0.39 8.82
N PHE A 181 -7.02 -0.71 7.54
CA PHE A 181 -6.11 -1.79 7.12
C PHE A 181 -4.65 -1.42 7.36
N HIS A 182 -4.26 -0.17 7.11
CA HIS A 182 -2.88 0.30 7.36
C HIS A 182 -2.50 0.32 8.85
N HIS A 183 -3.45 0.19 9.77
CA HIS A 183 -3.18 0.09 11.21
C HIS A 183 -3.21 -1.35 11.74
N TRP A 184 -3.33 -2.34 10.85
CA TRP A 184 -3.48 -3.73 11.25
C TRP A 184 -2.28 -4.22 12.06
N ARG A 185 -1.05 -3.98 11.59
CA ARG A 185 0.18 -4.31 12.35
C ARG A 185 0.23 -3.61 13.72
N TYR A 186 -0.16 -2.34 13.78
CA TYR A 186 -0.25 -1.61 15.05
C TYR A 186 -1.24 -2.27 16.02
N PHE A 187 -2.40 -2.70 15.55
CA PHE A 187 -3.37 -3.42 16.39
C PHE A 187 -2.88 -4.79 16.83
N GLN A 188 -2.10 -5.47 15.99
CA GLN A 188 -1.47 -6.75 16.32
C GLN A 188 -0.47 -6.58 17.47
N LEU A 189 0.46 -5.63 17.38
CA LEU A 189 1.45 -5.35 18.43
C LEU A 189 0.80 -4.98 19.78
N LEU A 190 -0.38 -4.35 19.75
CA LEU A 190 -1.16 -4.02 20.95
C LEU A 190 -2.00 -5.19 21.50
N GLY A 191 -2.02 -6.34 20.83
CA GLY A 191 -2.83 -7.50 21.24
C GLY A 191 -4.34 -7.23 21.17
N PHE A 192 -4.80 -6.39 20.24
CA PHE A 192 -6.22 -6.05 20.16
C PHE A 192 -7.05 -7.22 19.63
N THR A 193 -8.10 -7.59 20.36
CA THR A 193 -9.13 -8.51 19.85
C THR A 193 -9.99 -7.85 18.76
N LYS A 194 -10.67 -8.65 17.92
CA LYS A 194 -11.53 -8.17 16.83
C LYS A 194 -12.53 -7.09 17.30
N ASP A 195 -13.15 -7.28 18.47
CA ASP A 195 -14.12 -6.35 19.03
C ASP A 195 -13.48 -5.04 19.52
N LYS A 196 -12.30 -5.12 20.16
CA LYS A 196 -11.54 -3.94 20.58
C LYS A 196 -11.13 -3.10 19.38
N ARG A 197 -10.67 -3.74 18.29
CA ARG A 197 -10.35 -3.05 17.03
C ARG A 197 -11.56 -2.34 16.44
N LYS A 198 -12.72 -3.01 16.36
CA LYS A 198 -13.94 -2.41 15.81
C LYS A 198 -14.38 -1.19 16.61
N ARG A 199 -14.31 -1.25 17.95
CA ARG A 199 -14.62 -0.11 18.83
C ARG A 199 -13.61 1.03 18.67
N PHE A 200 -12.32 0.73 18.58
CA PHE A 200 -11.28 1.73 18.40
C PHE A 200 -11.43 2.49 17.08
N VAL A 201 -11.64 1.78 15.97
CA VAL A 201 -11.84 2.37 14.64
C VAL A 201 -13.12 3.23 14.63
N ARG A 202 -14.23 2.72 15.19
CA ARG A 202 -15.49 3.48 15.28
C ARG A 202 -15.33 4.80 16.03
N ASN A 203 -14.58 4.81 17.13
CA ASN A 203 -14.39 6.02 17.94
C ASN A 203 -13.44 7.05 17.29
N ARG A 204 -12.69 6.66 16.25
CA ARG A 204 -11.71 7.53 15.56
C ARG A 204 -11.98 7.65 14.06
N GLN A 205 -13.17 7.27 13.63
CA GLN A 205 -13.57 7.11 12.23
C GLN A 205 -13.31 8.37 11.40
N LEU A 206 -13.62 9.55 11.96
CA LEU A 206 -13.37 10.84 11.32
C LEU A 206 -11.89 11.10 11.01
N LYS A 207 -10.95 10.59 11.83
CA LYS A 207 -9.51 10.72 11.58
C LYS A 207 -9.02 9.78 10.49
N TYR A 208 -9.71 8.65 10.29
CA TYR A 208 -9.43 7.71 9.21
C TYR A 208 -9.99 8.17 7.87
N THR A 209 -11.12 8.89 7.87
CA THR A 209 -11.74 9.44 6.65
C THR A 209 -11.18 10.79 6.24
N ALA A 210 -10.72 11.62 7.19
CA ALA A 210 -10.15 12.94 6.93
C ALA A 210 -8.78 12.90 6.20
N TRP A 211 -8.24 11.71 5.90
CA TRP A 211 -7.09 11.57 5.01
C TRP A 211 -7.49 11.71 3.52
N VAL A 212 -8.78 11.59 3.21
CA VAL A 212 -9.33 11.52 1.84
C VAL A 212 -10.09 12.79 1.43
N LEU A 213 -10.44 13.64 2.40
CA LEU A 213 -10.99 14.99 2.18
C LEU A 213 -9.87 16.03 2.23
#